data_AF-A0A095UB92-F1
#
_entry.id   AF-A0A095UB92-F1
#
_cell.length_a   1.000
_cell.length_b   1.000
_cell.length_c   1.000
_cell.angle_alpha   90.00
_cell.angle_beta   90.00
_cell.angle_gamma   90.00
#
_symmetry.space_group_name_H-M   'P 1'
#
loop_
_entity.id
_entity.type
_entity.pdbx_description
1 polymer ?
#
loop_
_entity_poly.entity_id
_entity_poly.type
_entity_poly.pdbx_seq_one_letter_code
_entity_poly.pdbx_strand_id
1 'polypeptide(L)'
;MASFAANARRVTDHRESMMTDIVYKIVPETLWRRAKEKGVFEGAEIDLKDGYIHFSTSAQARETARLHFSGVAGLLLVAVNALTLGEALKYEPSRGGDLFPHLYATLPFSAVLWEMPLLIGVDGLHAFPEKMP
;
A
#
# COMPACT_ATOMS: atom_id res chain seq x y z
N MET A 1 -39.72 29.81 -17.62
CA MET A 1 -39.96 28.46 -17.07
C MET A 1 -38.68 28.00 -16.41
N ALA A 2 -38.55 28.23 -15.10
CA ALA A 2 -37.40 27.78 -14.32
C ALA A 2 -37.47 26.27 -14.11
N SER A 3 -36.35 25.57 -14.21
CA SER A 3 -36.22 24.21 -13.71
C SER A 3 -34.91 24.10 -12.93
N PHE A 4 -35.05 24.13 -11.61
CA PHE A 4 -34.04 23.71 -10.64
C PHE A 4 -34.09 22.18 -10.58
N ALA A 5 -33.00 21.52 -10.96
CA ALA A 5 -32.80 20.11 -10.63
C ALA A 5 -31.74 20.01 -9.52
N ALA A 6 -32.15 19.35 -8.44
CA ALA A 6 -31.50 19.30 -7.14
C ALA A 6 -30.05 18.80 -7.16
N ASN A 7 -29.19 19.54 -6.48
CA ASN A 7 -27.85 19.10 -6.09
C ASN A 7 -27.97 18.17 -4.86
N ALA A 8 -28.16 16.88 -5.10
CA ALA A 8 -28.07 15.88 -4.03
C ALA A 8 -26.59 15.59 -3.76
N ARG A 9 -26.00 16.27 -2.77
CA ARG A 9 -24.72 15.86 -2.18
C ARG A 9 -24.91 14.45 -1.63
N ARG A 10 -24.36 13.43 -2.31
CA ARG A 10 -24.10 12.14 -1.67
C ARG A 10 -23.12 12.41 -0.52
N VAL A 11 -23.62 12.27 0.70
CA VAL A 11 -22.75 12.01 1.84
C VAL A 11 -22.32 10.56 1.66
N THR A 12 -21.23 10.34 0.93
CA THR A 12 -20.57 9.04 0.91
C THR A 12 -20.12 8.75 2.34
N ASP A 13 -20.45 7.55 2.83
CA ASP A 13 -19.97 7.08 4.12
C ASP A 13 -18.43 7.18 4.12
N HIS A 14 -17.88 7.98 5.04
CA HIS A 14 -16.44 8.18 5.15
C HIS A 14 -15.69 6.85 5.33
N ARG A 15 -16.36 5.80 5.83
CA ARG A 15 -15.77 4.45 5.93
C ARG A 15 -15.63 3.73 4.59
N GLU A 16 -16.58 3.89 3.65
CA GLU A 16 -16.43 3.33 2.29
C GLU A 16 -15.33 4.06 1.51
N SER A 17 -15.25 5.39 1.61
CA SER A 17 -14.18 6.16 0.98
C SER A 17 -12.80 5.82 1.56
N MET A 18 -12.68 5.60 2.87
CA MET A 18 -11.44 5.19 3.53
C MET A 18 -10.95 3.80 3.09
N MET A 19 -11.84 2.94 2.57
CA MET A 19 -11.47 1.58 2.13
C MET A 19 -10.93 1.58 0.69
N THR A 20 -11.38 2.48 -0.19
CA THR A 20 -10.89 2.56 -1.58
C THR A 20 -9.49 3.18 -1.75
N ASP A 21 -8.94 3.79 -0.70
CA ASP A 21 -7.66 4.51 -0.76
C ASP A 21 -6.57 3.81 0.07
N ILE A 22 -6.47 2.48 -0.06
CA ILE A 22 -5.44 1.69 0.62
C ILE A 22 -4.36 1.27 -0.38
N VAL A 23 -3.11 1.50 0.01
CA VAL A 23 -1.94 1.00 -0.70
C VAL A 23 -1.13 0.08 0.21
N TYR A 24 -0.44 -0.88 -0.41
CA TYR A 24 0.17 -2.01 0.29
C TYR A 24 1.68 -2.01 0.11
N LYS A 25 2.40 -2.20 1.22
CA LYS A 25 3.84 -2.46 1.23
C LYS A 25 4.09 -3.91 1.62
N ILE A 26 4.97 -4.58 0.88
CA ILE A 26 5.59 -5.83 1.30
C ILE A 26 7.00 -5.49 1.80
N VAL A 27 7.33 -5.92 3.00
CA VAL A 27 8.59 -5.53 3.67
C VAL A 27 9.09 -6.65 4.59
N PRO A 28 10.42 -6.88 4.72
CA PRO A 28 10.95 -7.77 5.73
C PRO A 28 10.55 -7.34 7.14
N GLU A 29 10.10 -8.29 7.96
CA GLU A 29 9.65 -8.06 9.33
C GLU A 29 10.72 -7.38 10.19
N THR A 30 11.97 -7.81 10.04
CA THR A 30 13.11 -7.26 10.79
C THR A 30 13.38 -5.80 10.47
N LEU A 31 13.21 -5.40 9.20
CA LEU A 31 13.35 -4.01 8.77
C LEU A 31 12.18 -3.17 9.30
N TRP A 32 10.97 -3.70 9.18
CA TRP A 32 9.76 -3.01 9.66
C TRP A 32 9.78 -2.77 11.17
N ARG A 33 10.21 -3.75 11.96
CA ARG A 33 10.33 -3.61 13.42
C ARG A 33 11.28 -2.48 13.82
N ARG A 34 12.44 -2.37 13.15
CA ARG A 34 13.39 -1.26 13.39
C ARG A 34 12.79 0.10 13.01
N ALA A 35 12.04 0.15 11.91
CA ALA A 35 11.33 1.37 11.51
C ALA A 35 10.25 1.76 12.52
N LYS A 36 9.53 0.77 13.07
CA LYS A 36 8.52 0.98 14.11
C LYS A 36 9.11 1.56 15.38
N GLU A 37 10.29 1.08 15.82
CA GLU A 37 11.01 1.65 16.96
C GLU A 37 11.37 3.14 16.76
N LYS A 38 11.61 3.56 15.51
CA LYS A 38 11.86 4.96 15.14
C LYS A 38 10.57 5.77 14.89
N GLY A 39 9.42 5.11 14.73
CA GLY A 39 8.14 5.74 14.35
C GLY A 39 8.03 6.15 12.87
N VAL A 40 9.01 5.81 12.04
CA VAL A 40 9.07 6.19 10.62
C VAL A 40 9.74 5.10 9.80
N PHE A 41 9.21 4.82 8.61
CA PHE A 41 9.82 3.94 7.63
C PHE A 41 10.43 4.75 6.48
N GLU A 42 11.76 4.71 6.39
CA GLU A 42 12.54 5.49 5.43
C GLU A 42 12.62 4.82 4.04
N GLY A 43 12.20 3.56 3.93
CA GLY A 43 12.30 2.73 2.72
C GLY A 43 13.14 1.47 2.92
N ALA A 44 12.93 0.48 2.06
CA ALA A 44 13.84 -0.64 1.88
C ALA A 44 15.00 -0.25 0.94
N GLU A 45 15.99 -1.12 0.79
CA GLU A 45 17.18 -0.85 -0.03
C GLU A 45 16.83 -0.40 -1.46
N ILE A 46 15.87 -1.07 -2.11
CA ILE A 46 15.42 -0.69 -3.45
C ILE A 46 14.71 0.66 -3.48
N ASP A 47 13.93 0.98 -2.44
CA ASP A 47 13.23 2.26 -2.34
C ASP A 47 14.21 3.42 -2.23
N LEU A 48 15.25 3.25 -1.41
CA LEU A 48 16.31 4.24 -1.23
C LEU A 48 17.14 4.43 -2.50
N LYS A 49 17.39 3.34 -3.24
CA LYS A 49 18.10 3.37 -4.50
C LYS A 49 17.33 4.10 -5.60
N ASP A 50 16.01 3.86 -5.67
CA ASP A 50 15.15 4.41 -6.72
C ASP A 50 14.61 5.80 -6.35
N GLY A 51 14.72 6.20 -5.08
CA GLY A 51 14.39 7.53 -4.58
C GLY A 51 12.94 7.71 -4.13
N TYR A 52 12.17 6.62 -4.03
CA TYR A 52 10.79 6.60 -3.55
C TYR A 52 10.40 5.24 -2.96
N ILE A 53 9.43 5.23 -2.04
CA ILE A 53 8.91 3.99 -1.46
C ILE A 53 7.88 3.38 -2.42
N HIS A 54 8.17 2.17 -2.88
CA HIS A 54 7.25 1.41 -3.72
C HIS A 54 6.09 0.87 -2.90
N PHE A 55 4.87 1.14 -3.36
CA PHE A 55 3.65 0.48 -2.92
C PHE A 55 3.00 -0.28 -4.07
N SER A 56 1.96 -1.04 -3.75
CA SER A 56 1.08 -1.69 -4.71
C SER A 56 -0.37 -1.41 -4.32
N THR A 57 -1.28 -1.33 -5.29
CA THR A 57 -2.72 -1.43 -5.01
C THR A 57 -3.09 -2.86 -4.62
N SER A 58 -4.32 -3.09 -4.16
CA SER A 58 -4.85 -4.43 -3.86
C SER A 58 -4.75 -5.38 -5.06
N ALA A 59 -5.06 -4.88 -6.27
CA ALA A 59 -4.96 -5.63 -7.52
C ALA A 59 -3.51 -6.00 -7.90
N GLN A 60 -2.51 -5.24 -7.44
CA GLN A 60 -1.11 -5.39 -7.80
C GLN A 60 -0.32 -6.25 -6.79
N ALA A 61 -0.67 -6.20 -5.50
CA ALA A 61 0.17 -6.69 -4.41
C ALA A 61 0.52 -8.18 -4.52
N ARG A 62 -0.43 -9.03 -4.93
CA ARG A 62 -0.21 -10.48 -5.11
C ARG A 62 0.82 -10.78 -6.19
N GLU A 63 0.74 -10.08 -7.32
CA GLU A 63 1.70 -10.27 -8.41
C GLU A 63 3.07 -9.69 -8.06
N THR A 64 3.12 -8.57 -7.33
CA THR A 64 4.36 -8.04 -6.76
C THR A 64 5.04 -9.05 -5.84
N ALA A 65 4.30 -9.72 -4.95
CA ALA A 65 4.84 -10.80 -4.13
C ALA A 65 5.41 -11.94 -4.97
N ARG A 66 4.64 -12.42 -5.96
CA ARG A 66 5.03 -13.53 -6.83
C ARG A 66 6.32 -13.24 -7.60
N LEU A 67 6.49 -12.02 -8.11
CA LEU A 67 7.65 -11.65 -8.94
C LEU A 67 8.91 -11.36 -8.13
N HIS A 68 8.78 -10.72 -6.98
CA HIS A 68 9.93 -10.16 -6.26
C HIS A 68 10.24 -10.86 -4.93
N PHE A 69 9.27 -11.60 -4.38
CA PHE A 69 9.36 -12.16 -3.04
C PHE A 69 9.12 -13.67 -2.99
N SER A 70 8.94 -14.36 -4.13
CA SER A 70 8.73 -15.81 -4.19
C SER A 70 9.79 -16.57 -3.38
N GLY A 71 9.36 -17.52 -2.53
CA GLY A 71 10.24 -18.30 -1.66
C GLY A 71 10.76 -17.54 -0.42
N VAL A 72 10.47 -16.25 -0.26
CA VAL A 72 10.97 -15.43 0.86
C VAL A 72 10.00 -15.48 2.04
N ALA A 73 10.49 -15.93 3.19
CA ALA A 73 9.78 -15.90 4.47
C ALA A 73 10.13 -14.64 5.29
N GLY A 74 9.42 -14.43 6.41
CA GLY A 74 9.69 -13.30 7.32
C GLY A 74 9.31 -11.95 6.72
N LEU A 75 8.25 -11.92 5.91
CA LEU A 75 7.69 -10.72 5.30
C LEU A 75 6.41 -10.29 6.03
N LEU A 76 6.13 -9.00 5.96
CA LEU A 76 4.87 -8.39 6.34
C LEU A 76 4.16 -7.83 5.11
N LEU A 77 2.82 -7.89 5.14
CA LEU A 77 1.95 -7.04 4.35
C LEU A 77 1.47 -5.89 5.22
N VAL A 78 1.70 -4.66 4.77
CA VAL A 78 1.33 -3.44 5.49
C VAL A 78 0.34 -2.66 4.65
N ALA A 79 -0.82 -2.36 5.21
CA ALA A 79 -1.82 -1.49 4.60
C ALA A 79 -1.67 -0.06 5.11
N VAL A 80 -1.67 0.88 4.17
CA VAL A 80 -1.43 2.30 4.42
C VAL A 80 -2.57 3.12 3.85
N ASN A 81 -3.03 4.12 4.60
CA ASN A 81 -4.03 5.08 4.15
C ASN A 81 -3.41 6.07 3.17
N ALA A 82 -3.68 5.89 1.88
CA ALA A 82 -3.13 6.71 0.80
C ALA A 82 -3.53 8.19 0.91
N LEU A 83 -4.74 8.49 1.41
CA LEU A 83 -5.21 9.88 1.56
C LEU A 83 -4.34 10.70 2.51
N THR A 84 -3.73 10.05 3.51
CA THR A 84 -2.87 10.72 4.49
C THR A 84 -1.48 11.07 3.95
N LEU A 85 -1.11 10.52 2.79
CA LEU A 85 0.20 10.71 2.17
C LEU A 85 0.25 11.94 1.24
N GLY A 86 -0.92 12.49 0.89
CA GLY A 86 -1.04 13.71 0.10
C GLY A 86 -0.32 13.66 -1.25
N GLU A 87 0.20 14.81 -1.68
CA GLU A 87 0.85 14.97 -3.00
C GLU A 87 2.19 14.23 -3.15
N ALA A 88 2.76 13.74 -2.04
CA ALA A 88 3.98 12.94 -2.08
C ALA A 88 3.73 11.53 -2.65
N LEU A 89 2.49 11.03 -2.58
CA LEU A 89 2.08 9.78 -3.21
C LEU A 89 1.68 10.03 -4.66
N LYS A 90 2.45 9.47 -5.60
CA LYS A 90 2.20 9.59 -7.03
C LYS A 90 1.88 8.24 -7.63
N TYR A 91 0.96 8.23 -8.58
CA TYR A 91 0.61 7.05 -9.35
C TYR A 91 1.27 7.15 -10.71
N GLU A 92 2.30 6.32 -10.94
CA GLU A 92 3.15 6.41 -12.13
C GLU A 92 3.14 5.11 -12.93
N PRO A 93 3.19 5.17 -14.28
CA PRO A 93 3.24 3.97 -15.11
C PRO A 93 4.47 3.12 -14.77
N SER A 94 4.25 1.81 -14.62
CA SER A 94 5.31 0.84 -14.36
C SER A 94 5.06 -0.43 -15.19
N ARG A 95 5.11 -1.60 -14.56
CA ARG A 95 4.91 -2.90 -15.22
C ARG A 95 3.55 -2.95 -15.94
N GLY A 96 3.58 -3.30 -17.23
CA GLY A 96 2.37 -3.48 -18.04
C GLY A 96 1.61 -2.20 -18.37
N GLY A 97 2.16 -1.03 -18.04
CA GLY A 97 1.47 0.26 -18.19
C GLY A 97 0.53 0.61 -17.04
N ASP A 98 0.39 -0.28 -16.05
CA ASP A 98 -0.40 -0.02 -14.84
C ASP A 98 0.25 1.07 -13.99
N LEU A 99 -0.58 1.85 -13.31
CA LEU A 99 -0.12 2.90 -12.40
C LEU A 99 0.19 2.32 -11.02
N PHE A 100 1.45 2.41 -10.61
CA PHE A 100 1.90 2.00 -9.28
C PHE A 100 2.02 3.20 -8.34
N PRO A 101 1.59 3.07 -7.07
CA PRO A 101 1.77 4.11 -6.08
C PRO A 101 3.23 4.18 -5.60
N HIS A 102 3.84 5.35 -5.75
CA HIS A 102 5.20 5.68 -5.33
C HIS A 102 5.18 6.85 -4.37
N LEU A 103 5.71 6.66 -3.16
CA LEU A 103 5.78 7.72 -2.15
C LEU A 103 7.16 8.39 -2.16
N TYR A 104 7.19 9.66 -2.55
CA TYR A 104 8.37 10.52 -2.56
C TYR A 104 8.59 11.20 -1.21
N ALA A 105 8.48 10.42 -0.14
CA ALA A 105 8.68 10.83 1.24
C ALA A 105 8.93 9.58 2.11
N THR A 106 9.34 9.79 3.36
CA THR A 106 9.32 8.72 4.37
C THR A 106 7.87 8.39 4.75
N LEU A 107 7.58 7.15 5.10
CA LEU A 107 6.26 6.72 5.57
C LEU A 107 6.14 6.91 7.10
N PRO A 108 5.29 7.83 7.59
CA PRO A 108 5.00 7.91 9.02
C PRO A 108 4.11 6.74 9.46
N PHE A 109 4.36 6.18 10.65
CA PHE A 109 3.52 5.07 11.17
C PHE A 109 2.08 5.49 11.48
N SER A 110 1.79 6.78 11.61
CA SER A 110 0.41 7.30 11.73
C SER A 110 -0.43 7.08 10.48
N ALA A 111 0.18 6.81 9.32
CA ALA A 111 -0.52 6.47 8.08
C ALA A 111 -0.80 4.96 7.95
N VAL A 112 -0.19 4.12 8.80
CA VAL A 112 -0.35 2.67 8.77
C VAL A 112 -1.68 2.29 9.40
N LEU A 113 -2.52 1.57 8.65
CA LEU A 113 -3.82 1.09 9.12
C LEU A 113 -3.68 -0.23 9.87
N TRP A 114 -2.92 -1.15 9.28
CA TRP A 114 -2.62 -2.45 9.86
C TRP A 114 -1.41 -3.07 9.17
N GLU A 115 -0.84 -4.07 9.82
CA GLU A 115 0.21 -4.93 9.29
C GLU A 115 -0.10 -6.37 9.69
N MET A 116 0.35 -7.32 8.88
CA MET A 116 0.24 -8.73 9.22
C MET A 116 1.38 -9.55 8.60
N PRO A 117 1.73 -10.70 9.19
CA PRO A 117 2.62 -11.66 8.55
C PRO A 117 2.11 -12.06 7.18
N LEU A 118 2.97 -11.94 6.17
CA LEU A 118 2.73 -12.48 4.84
C LEU A 118 3.36 -13.87 4.79
N LEU A 119 2.60 -14.86 5.28
CA LEU A 119 3.05 -16.24 5.39
C LEU A 119 3.27 -16.85 4.00
N ILE A 120 4.20 -17.78 3.90
CA ILE A 120 4.50 -18.51 2.66
C ILE A 120 4.02 -19.95 2.75
N GLY A 121 3.33 -20.41 1.71
CA GLY A 121 2.89 -21.79 1.55
C GLY A 121 4.02 -22.72 1.11
N VAL A 122 3.76 -24.03 1.15
CA VAL A 122 4.68 -25.06 0.64
C VAL A 122 4.89 -24.96 -0.87
N ASP A 123 4.00 -24.28 -1.58
CA ASP A 123 4.07 -23.96 -3.00
C ASP A 123 4.95 -22.73 -3.31
N GLY A 124 5.50 -22.08 -2.28
CA GLY A 124 6.31 -20.87 -2.42
C GLY A 124 5.50 -19.59 -2.65
N LEU A 125 4.16 -19.66 -2.57
CA LEU A 125 3.27 -18.52 -2.73
C LEU A 125 2.87 -17.92 -1.39
N HIS A 126 2.76 -16.59 -1.37
CA HIS A 126 2.34 -15.85 -0.18
C HIS A 126 0.83 -15.90 0.02
N ALA A 127 0.44 -16.16 1.27
CA ALA A 127 -0.95 -16.10 1.71
C ALA A 127 -1.33 -14.67 2.07
N PHE A 128 -2.22 -14.08 1.26
CA PHE A 128 -2.83 -12.77 1.51
C PHE A 128 -4.22 -12.92 2.12
N PRO A 129 -4.72 -11.89 2.82
CA PRO A 129 -6.13 -11.81 3.21
C PRO A 129 -7.09 -12.11 2.06
N GLU A 130 -8.22 -12.73 2.39
CA GLU A 130 -9.31 -12.95 1.42
C GLU A 130 -9.81 -11.64 0.85
N LYS A 131 -9.90 -10.60 1.70
CA LYS A 131 -10.33 -9.26 1.32
C LYS A 131 -9.17 -8.28 1.46
N MET A 132 -8.84 -7.65 0.33
CA MET A 132 -7.96 -6.50 0.26
C MET A 132 -8.79 -5.37 -0.34
N PRO A 133 -9.34 -4.47 0.47
CA PRO A 133 -10.05 -3.30 -0.03
C PRO A 133 -9.14 -2.43 -0.91
#